data_AF-A0A353LN43-F1
#
_entry.id   AF-A0A353LN43-F1
#
_cell.length_a   1.000
_cell.length_b   1.000
_cell.length_c   1.000
_cell.angle_alpha   90.00
_cell.angle_beta   90.00
_cell.angle_gamma   90.00
#
_symmetry.space_group_name_H-M   'P 1'
#
loop_
_entity.id
_entity.type
_entity.pdbx_description
1 polymer ?
#
loop_
_entity_poly.entity_id
_entity_poly.type
_entity_poly.pdbx_seq_one_letter_code
_entity_poly.pdbx_strand_id
1 'polypeptide(L)'
;GAGAEASGDVAAHAAEPAWLLIGKLLLAMAGLVALIAVLTRRGRIRLPFSRNRLSPDIATLAIMAFCFALASLSGLAGLSPALGAFIAGMIIGNSTGRVLAIRLSLPIQSILMVVFFLSVGLLIDGQFLIEHWGQILMLLFGLVLAKTALNTAILMLLRRPWSEAFAASLFMAHVGEFSFVLIGAGLAAGALDQSGYKLALTVIALSLVISPLWYVSLRRFHDLAANRLPGLRQGLSAIYRGELNLLSSAGQLVVRAGGRIR
;
A
#
# COMPACT_ATOMS: atom_id res chain seq x y z
N GLY A 1 14.52 35.45 32.74
CA GLY A 1 13.33 34.62 32.92
C GLY A 1 12.52 34.65 31.64
N ALA A 2 12.67 33.63 30.79
CA ALA A 2 11.86 33.38 29.59
C ALA A 2 12.11 31.95 29.05
N GLY A 3 12.40 31.00 29.95
CA GLY A 3 12.86 29.65 29.60
C GLY A 3 12.10 28.53 30.32
N ALA A 4 10.91 28.83 30.87
CA ALA A 4 10.16 27.90 31.72
C ALA A 4 8.76 27.55 31.20
N GLU A 5 8.28 28.17 30.11
CA GLU A 5 6.90 27.95 29.63
C GLU A 5 6.78 26.93 28.48
N ALA A 6 7.84 26.66 27.72
CA ALA A 6 7.78 25.70 26.60
C ALA A 6 7.94 24.22 27.01
N SER A 7 8.23 23.94 28.28
CA SER A 7 8.38 22.59 28.82
C SER A 7 7.09 22.01 29.39
N GLY A 8 6.04 22.83 29.54
CA GLY A 8 4.79 22.49 30.22
C GLY A 8 3.75 21.77 29.37
N ASP A 9 3.73 21.98 28.05
CA ASP A 9 2.64 21.49 27.20
C ASP A 9 2.81 20.03 26.75
N VAL A 10 4.03 19.47 26.80
CA VAL A 10 4.27 18.04 26.53
C VAL A 10 3.90 17.18 27.74
N ALA A 11 3.92 17.76 28.95
CA ALA A 11 3.56 17.06 30.19
C ALA A 11 2.04 17.09 30.50
N ALA A 12 1.24 17.81 29.70
CA ALA A 12 -0.18 18.04 29.93
C ALA A 12 -1.12 17.18 29.05
N HIS A 13 -0.61 16.15 28.36
CA HIS A 13 -1.46 15.01 28.01
C HIS A 13 -1.66 14.18 29.28
N ALA A 14 -2.53 14.68 30.17
CA ALA A 14 -3.06 13.91 31.28
C ALA A 14 -3.39 12.51 30.76
N ALA A 15 -2.73 11.51 31.34
CA ALA A 15 -2.72 10.14 30.87
C ALA A 15 -4.15 9.64 30.69
N GLU A 16 -4.69 9.77 29.48
CA GLU A 16 -5.90 9.03 29.13
C GLU A 16 -5.54 7.56 29.33
N PRO A 17 -6.27 6.83 30.17
CA PRO A 17 -5.92 5.47 30.48
C PRO A 17 -5.83 4.67 29.18
N ALA A 18 -4.82 3.82 29.04
CA ALA A 18 -4.47 3.17 27.77
C ALA A 18 -5.65 2.50 27.05
N TRP A 19 -6.66 2.05 27.81
CA TRP A 19 -7.90 1.49 27.27
C TRP A 19 -8.76 2.50 26.48
N LEU A 20 -8.77 3.79 26.84
CA LEU A 20 -9.46 4.84 26.09
C LEU A 20 -8.75 5.15 24.77
N LEU A 21 -7.42 5.15 24.76
CA LEU A 21 -6.63 5.29 23.53
C LEU A 21 -6.88 4.13 22.58
N ILE A 22 -6.85 2.89 23.10
CA ILE A 22 -7.20 1.68 22.34
C ILE A 22 -8.64 1.78 21.83
N GLY A 23 -9.58 2.25 22.66
CA GLY A 23 -10.98 2.47 22.27
C GLY A 23 -11.12 3.48 21.13
N LYS A 24 -10.45 4.64 21.22
CA LYS A 24 -10.42 5.66 20.16
C LYS A 24 -9.83 5.12 18.86
N LEU A 25 -8.73 4.37 18.93
CA LEU A 25 -8.09 3.73 17.77
C LEU A 25 -9.00 2.69 17.11
N LEU A 26 -9.63 1.82 17.91
CA LEU A 26 -10.57 0.82 17.41
C LEU A 26 -11.81 1.47 16.79
N LEU A 27 -12.33 2.55 17.40
CA LEU A 27 -13.45 3.32 16.86
C LEU A 27 -13.08 3.98 15.52
N ALA A 28 -11.90 4.62 15.44
CA ALA A 28 -11.42 5.24 14.20
C ALA A 28 -11.25 4.19 13.09
N MET A 29 -10.68 3.03 13.42
CA MET A 29 -10.50 1.93 12.48
C MET A 29 -11.84 1.32 12.05
N ALA A 30 -12.78 1.13 12.98
CA ALA A 30 -14.12 0.66 12.69
C ALA A 30 -14.89 1.67 11.82
N GLY A 31 -14.75 2.97 12.11
CA GLY A 31 -15.32 4.06 11.31
C GLY A 31 -14.79 4.08 9.88
N LEU A 32 -13.47 3.88 9.71
CA LEU A 32 -12.85 3.76 8.39
C LEU A 32 -13.36 2.53 7.64
N VAL A 33 -13.41 1.36 8.29
CA VAL A 33 -13.94 0.12 7.68
C VAL A 33 -15.43 0.27 7.33
N ALA A 34 -16.23 0.88 8.21
CA ALA A 34 -17.63 1.16 7.96
C ALA A 34 -17.81 2.12 6.77
N LEU A 35 -17.00 3.18 6.69
CA LEU A 35 -17.00 4.10 5.55
C LEU A 35 -16.69 3.35 4.25
N ILE A 36 -15.64 2.51 4.24
CA ILE A 36 -15.28 1.68 3.09
C ILE A 36 -16.43 0.75 2.71
N ALA A 37 -17.04 0.07 3.69
CA ALA A 37 -18.13 -0.85 3.46
C ALA A 37 -19.39 -0.15 2.91
N VAL A 38 -19.75 1.01 3.45
CA VAL A 38 -20.88 1.84 2.98
C VAL A 38 -20.62 2.33 1.56
N LEU A 39 -19.43 2.88 1.30
CA LEU A 39 -19.05 3.34 -0.03
C LEU A 39 -19.10 2.20 -1.04
N THR A 40 -18.64 0.99 -0.67
CA THR A 40 -18.63 -0.19 -1.55
C THR A 40 -20.04 -0.76 -1.78
N ARG A 41 -20.92 -0.76 -0.76
CA ARG A 41 -22.29 -1.31 -0.83
C ARG A 41 -23.27 -0.43 -1.62
N ARG A 42 -23.07 0.89 -1.68
CA ARG A 42 -24.04 1.84 -2.24
C ARG A 42 -24.22 1.81 -3.77
N GLY A 43 -23.67 0.83 -4.47
CA GLY A 43 -23.72 0.77 -5.93
C GLY A 43 -22.84 1.84 -6.60
N ARG A 44 -22.67 1.74 -7.92
CA ARG A 44 -21.71 2.59 -8.66
C ARG A 44 -22.15 4.06 -8.59
N ILE A 45 -21.42 4.88 -7.85
CA ILE A 45 -21.64 6.33 -7.79
C ILE A 45 -21.52 6.88 -9.21
N ARG A 46 -22.54 7.61 -9.68
CA ARG A 46 -22.51 8.28 -10.97
C ARG A 46 -21.80 9.62 -10.80
N LEU A 47 -20.51 9.65 -11.08
CA LEU A 47 -19.78 10.92 -11.12
C LEU A 47 -20.14 11.67 -12.41
N PRO A 48 -20.33 13.00 -12.36
CA PRO A 48 -20.71 13.81 -13.52
C PRO A 48 -19.69 13.72 -14.66
N PHE A 49 -18.43 13.44 -14.34
CA PHE A 49 -17.34 13.28 -15.30
C PHE A 49 -17.40 11.97 -16.12
N SER A 50 -18.26 11.02 -15.75
CA SER A 50 -18.39 9.74 -16.48
C SER A 50 -19.25 9.85 -17.74
N ARG A 51 -19.93 10.97 -17.95
CA ARG A 51 -20.76 11.19 -19.13
C ARG A 51 -19.85 11.63 -20.28
N ASN A 52 -19.98 10.95 -21.41
CA ASN A 52 -19.22 10.98 -22.67
C ASN A 52 -19.03 12.37 -23.34
N ARG A 53 -18.94 13.48 -22.59
CA ARG A 53 -19.00 14.87 -23.07
C ARG A 53 -17.80 15.73 -22.68
N LEU A 54 -16.87 15.23 -21.86
CA LEU A 54 -15.68 15.98 -21.47
C LEU A 54 -14.48 15.50 -22.29
N SER A 55 -13.61 16.44 -22.68
CA SER A 55 -12.31 16.07 -23.22
C SER A 55 -11.49 15.34 -22.13
N PRO A 56 -10.57 14.44 -22.53
CA PRO A 56 -9.70 13.72 -21.59
C PRO A 56 -8.96 14.66 -20.62
N ASP A 57 -8.54 15.84 -21.10
CA ASP A 57 -7.79 16.83 -20.32
C ASP A 57 -8.65 17.44 -19.21
N ILE A 58 -9.88 17.87 -19.54
CA ILE A 58 -10.81 18.45 -18.55
C ILE A 58 -11.22 17.39 -17.52
N ALA A 59 -11.44 16.15 -17.96
CA ALA A 59 -11.74 15.04 -17.06
C ALA A 59 -10.58 14.76 -16.08
N THR A 60 -9.34 14.80 -16.56
CA THR A 60 -8.13 14.63 -15.72
C THR A 60 -8.04 15.73 -14.67
N LEU A 61 -8.18 16.99 -15.09
CA LEU A 61 -8.18 18.14 -14.17
C LEU A 61 -9.29 18.02 -13.13
N ALA A 62 -10.48 17.57 -13.53
CA ALA A 62 -11.59 17.45 -12.62
C ALA A 62 -11.43 16.32 -11.58
N ILE A 63 -10.84 15.19 -11.98
CA ILE A 63 -10.47 14.11 -11.06
C ILE A 63 -9.47 14.62 -10.02
N MET A 64 -8.46 15.35 -10.48
CA MET A 64 -7.41 15.85 -9.59
C MET A 64 -7.90 16.98 -8.69
N ALA A 65 -8.74 17.88 -9.21
CA ALA A 65 -9.44 18.89 -8.43
C ALA A 65 -10.34 18.26 -7.36
N PHE A 66 -11.06 17.17 -7.67
CA PHE A 66 -11.86 16.45 -6.69
C PHE A 66 -10.98 15.82 -5.59
N CYS A 67 -9.83 15.24 -5.98
CA CYS A 67 -8.86 14.70 -5.03
C CYS A 67 -8.32 15.78 -4.09
N PHE A 68 -7.87 16.92 -4.64
CA PHE A 68 -7.37 18.04 -3.83
C PHE A 68 -8.47 18.69 -2.98
N ALA A 69 -9.70 18.81 -3.50
CA ALA A 69 -10.82 19.35 -2.73
C ALA A 69 -11.11 18.52 -1.48
N LEU A 70 -11.15 17.19 -1.59
CA LEU A 70 -11.35 16.32 -0.44
C LEU A 70 -10.13 16.27 0.48
N ALA A 71 -8.91 16.32 -0.06
CA ALA A 71 -7.69 16.43 0.75
C ALA A 71 -7.68 17.72 1.58
N SER A 72 -7.99 18.87 0.96
CA SER A 72 -8.08 20.16 1.63
C SER A 72 -9.22 20.20 2.64
N LEU A 73 -10.40 19.66 2.30
CA LEU A 73 -11.53 19.59 3.24
C LEU A 73 -11.20 18.74 4.47
N SER A 74 -10.50 17.62 4.27
CA SER A 74 -9.99 16.78 5.37
C SER A 74 -9.00 17.57 6.24
N GLY A 75 -8.05 18.28 5.63
CA GLY A 75 -7.12 19.16 6.35
C GLY A 75 -7.82 20.25 7.17
N LEU A 76 -8.82 20.91 6.59
CA LEU A 76 -9.62 21.94 7.28
C LEU A 76 -10.46 21.37 8.42
N ALA A 77 -10.87 20.10 8.34
CA ALA A 77 -11.55 19.39 9.41
C ALA A 77 -10.61 18.93 10.55
N GLY A 78 -9.32 19.26 10.48
CA GLY A 78 -8.31 18.82 11.46
C GLY A 78 -7.87 17.37 11.27
N LEU A 79 -8.23 16.73 10.16
CA LEU A 79 -7.80 15.39 9.79
C LEU A 79 -6.57 15.46 8.86
N SER A 80 -5.87 14.34 8.68
CA SER A 80 -4.75 14.30 7.73
C SER A 80 -5.26 14.55 6.30
N PRO A 81 -4.62 15.42 5.50
CA PRO A 81 -4.95 15.61 4.08
C PRO A 81 -4.87 14.31 3.27
N ALA A 82 -3.99 13.39 3.68
CA ALA A 82 -3.82 12.09 3.05
C ALA A 82 -5.07 11.21 3.16
N LEU A 83 -5.80 11.31 4.28
CA LEU A 83 -7.06 10.60 4.48
C LEU A 83 -8.12 11.09 3.47
N GLY A 84 -8.21 12.41 3.27
CA GLY A 84 -9.13 13.00 2.29
C GLY A 84 -8.83 12.58 0.85
N ALA A 85 -7.55 12.59 0.45
CA ALA A 85 -7.12 12.09 -0.86
C ALA A 85 -7.42 10.58 -1.03
N PHE A 86 -7.22 9.78 0.01
CA PHE A 86 -7.55 8.35 -0.01
C PHE A 86 -9.06 8.12 -0.18
N ILE A 87 -9.90 8.86 0.54
CA ILE A 87 -11.36 8.82 0.39
C ILE A 87 -11.78 9.23 -1.02
N ALA A 88 -11.17 10.28 -1.59
CA ALA A 88 -11.43 10.68 -2.97
C ALA A 88 -11.16 9.54 -3.95
N GLY A 89 -10.00 8.89 -3.81
CA GLY A 89 -9.61 7.73 -4.61
C GLY A 89 -10.60 6.58 -4.48
N MET A 90 -11.09 6.28 -3.27
CA MET A 90 -12.12 5.25 -3.04
C MET A 90 -13.46 5.58 -3.71
N ILE A 91 -13.90 6.84 -3.63
CA ILE A 91 -15.14 7.30 -4.27
C ILE A 91 -15.03 7.16 -5.80
N ILE A 92 -13.91 7.61 -6.37
CA ILE A 92 -13.64 7.48 -7.81
C ILE A 92 -13.52 6.01 -8.23
N GLY A 93 -12.83 5.21 -7.43
CA GLY A 93 -12.62 3.78 -7.66
C GLY A 93 -13.92 2.96 -7.65
N ASN A 94 -14.93 3.40 -6.89
CA ASN A 94 -16.25 2.79 -6.88
C ASN A 94 -17.26 3.46 -7.83
N SER A 95 -16.82 4.38 -8.68
CA SER A 95 -17.70 5.05 -9.65
C SER A 95 -17.88 4.25 -10.94
N THR A 96 -18.92 4.59 -11.71
CA THR A 96 -19.14 4.04 -13.07
C THR A 96 -17.98 4.34 -14.03
N GLY A 97 -17.28 5.48 -13.84
CA GLY A 97 -16.17 5.95 -14.65
C GLY A 97 -14.79 5.50 -14.17
N ARG A 98 -14.67 4.56 -13.21
CA ARG A 98 -13.40 4.19 -12.56
C ARG A 98 -12.26 3.85 -13.54
N VAL A 99 -12.57 3.13 -14.63
CA VAL A 99 -11.56 2.67 -15.59
C VAL A 99 -10.99 3.85 -16.38
N LEU A 100 -11.84 4.81 -16.75
CA LEU A 100 -11.40 6.05 -17.37
C LEU A 100 -10.60 6.89 -16.38
N ALA A 101 -11.09 7.05 -15.16
CA ALA A 101 -10.43 7.86 -14.14
C ALA A 101 -9.04 7.34 -13.77
N ILE A 102 -8.86 6.02 -13.63
CA ILE A 102 -7.56 5.39 -13.41
C ILE A 102 -6.64 5.71 -14.60
N ARG A 103 -7.10 5.49 -15.84
CA ARG A 103 -6.30 5.76 -17.04
C ARG A 103 -5.84 7.21 -17.14
N LEU A 104 -6.72 8.15 -16.84
CA LEU A 104 -6.43 9.58 -16.87
C LEU A 104 -5.50 10.03 -15.73
N SER A 105 -5.54 9.36 -14.58
CA SER A 105 -4.71 9.72 -13.42
C SER A 105 -3.28 9.16 -13.48
N LEU A 106 -3.06 8.07 -14.22
CA LEU A 106 -1.75 7.40 -14.30
C LEU A 106 -0.59 8.34 -14.69
N PRO A 107 -0.68 9.19 -15.73
CA PRO A 107 0.43 10.08 -16.09
C PRO A 107 0.77 11.09 -15.00
N ILE A 108 -0.26 11.66 -14.36
CA ILE A 108 -0.09 12.62 -13.25
C ILE A 108 0.55 11.91 -12.05
N GLN A 109 0.08 10.71 -11.71
CA GLN A 109 0.68 9.92 -10.64
C GLN A 109 2.17 9.66 -10.92
N SER A 110 2.55 9.30 -12.15
CA SER A 110 3.96 9.08 -12.50
C SER A 110 4.81 10.34 -12.30
N ILE A 111 4.32 11.52 -12.70
CA ILE A 111 5.02 12.79 -12.48
C ILE A 111 5.15 13.09 -10.99
N LEU A 112 4.04 12.95 -10.23
CA LEU A 112 4.03 13.20 -8.79
C LEU A 112 4.97 12.24 -8.04
N MET A 113 5.08 10.98 -8.48
CA MET A 113 6.04 10.03 -7.90
C MET A 113 7.49 10.47 -8.14
N VAL A 114 7.82 10.92 -9.35
CA VAL A 114 9.18 11.43 -9.64
C VAL A 114 9.50 12.63 -8.75
N VAL A 115 8.58 13.59 -8.63
CA VAL A 115 8.74 14.76 -7.77
C VAL A 115 8.87 14.33 -6.29
N PHE A 116 8.02 13.43 -5.83
CA PHE A 116 8.04 12.91 -4.46
C PHE A 116 9.39 12.26 -4.11
N PHE A 117 9.87 11.33 -4.94
CA PHE A 117 11.14 10.66 -4.69
C PHE A 117 12.33 11.60 -4.81
N LEU A 118 12.30 12.57 -5.73
CA LEU A 118 13.31 13.62 -5.80
C LEU A 118 13.33 14.46 -4.51
N SER A 119 12.16 14.91 -4.03
CA SER A 119 12.05 15.68 -2.79
C SER A 119 12.51 14.90 -1.57
N VAL A 120 12.14 13.62 -1.45
CA VAL A 120 12.62 12.74 -0.37
C VAL A 120 14.14 12.61 -0.45
N GLY A 121 14.71 12.41 -1.64
CA GLY A 121 16.15 12.32 -1.84
C GLY A 121 16.90 13.58 -1.38
N LEU A 122 16.33 14.76 -1.61
CA LEU A 122 16.88 16.05 -1.14
C LEU A 122 16.74 16.26 0.37
N LEU A 123 15.76 15.61 0.99
CA LEU A 123 15.51 15.68 2.43
C LEU A 123 16.45 14.77 3.24
N ILE A 124 17.12 13.81 2.59
CA ILE A 124 18.08 12.92 3.24
C ILE A 124 19.38 13.66 3.47
N ASP A 125 19.76 13.75 4.74
CA ASP A 125 21.02 14.33 5.19
C ASP A 125 22.11 13.25 5.12
N GLY A 126 23.01 13.36 4.14
CA GLY A 126 24.09 12.40 3.94
C GLY A 126 25.08 12.34 5.10
N GLN A 127 25.27 13.44 5.82
CA GLN A 127 26.15 13.47 7.00
C GLN A 127 25.49 12.70 8.16
N PHE A 128 24.20 12.94 8.39
CA PHE A 128 23.42 12.19 9.38
C PHE A 128 23.40 10.69 9.08
N LEU A 129 23.29 10.30 7.81
CA LEU A 129 23.33 8.90 7.39
C LEU A 129 24.64 8.21 7.76
N ILE A 130 25.78 8.89 7.58
CA ILE A 130 27.10 8.33 7.91
C ILE A 130 27.28 8.22 9.42
N GLU A 131 26.89 9.25 10.16
CA GLU A 131 27.03 9.32 11.62
C GLU A 131 26.15 8.27 12.33
N HIS A 132 24.92 8.06 11.84
CA HIS A 132 23.94 7.14 12.42
C HIS A 132 23.79 5.82 11.65
N TRP A 133 24.74 5.48 10.78
CA TRP A 133 24.67 4.31 9.88
C TRP A 133 24.33 3.01 10.62
N GLY A 134 24.96 2.78 11.78
CA GLY A 134 24.70 1.59 12.61
C GLY A 134 23.26 1.51 13.14
N GLN A 135 22.72 2.64 13.62
CA GLN A 135 21.34 2.72 14.12
C GLN A 135 20.33 2.51 12.98
N ILE A 136 20.59 3.09 11.81
CA ILE A 136 19.75 2.97 10.62
C ILE A 136 19.70 1.52 10.14
N LEU A 137 20.84 0.83 10.05
CA LEU A 137 20.91 -0.59 9.69
C LEU A 137 20.20 -1.48 10.70
N MET A 138 20.39 -1.23 12.00
CA MET A 138 19.71 -1.96 13.06
C MET A 138 18.19 -1.83 12.94
N LEU A 139 17.68 -0.61 12.73
CA LEU A 139 16.25 -0.36 12.55
C LEU A 139 15.72 -0.99 11.27
N LEU A 140 16.46 -0.88 10.16
CA LEU A 140 16.07 -1.46 8.87
C LEU A 140 15.92 -2.99 8.99
N PHE A 141 16.94 -3.66 9.55
CA PHE A 141 16.92 -5.11 9.71
C PHE A 141 15.87 -5.55 10.73
N GLY A 142 15.78 -4.84 11.86
CA GLY A 142 14.76 -5.08 12.87
C GLY A 142 13.34 -4.97 12.30
N LEU A 143 13.09 -3.97 11.45
CA LEU A 143 11.80 -3.77 10.82
C LEU A 143 11.47 -4.87 9.79
N VAL A 144 12.43 -5.26 8.96
CA VAL A 144 12.25 -6.37 8.01
C VAL A 144 11.96 -7.68 8.76
N LEU A 145 12.72 -7.99 9.81
CA LEU A 145 12.51 -9.19 10.62
C LEU A 145 11.16 -9.17 11.33
N ALA A 146 10.84 -8.08 12.02
CA ALA A 146 9.58 -7.96 12.76
C ALA A 146 8.37 -8.09 11.83
N LYS A 147 8.40 -7.40 10.67
CA LYS A 147 7.31 -7.44 9.70
C LYS A 147 7.18 -8.79 9.01
N THR A 148 8.30 -9.44 8.71
CA THR A 148 8.30 -10.82 8.17
C THR A 148 7.73 -11.81 9.19
N ALA A 149 8.18 -11.75 10.45
CA ALA A 149 7.71 -12.63 11.51
C ALA A 149 6.21 -12.46 11.77
N LEU A 150 5.74 -11.21 11.90
CA LEU A 150 4.33 -10.90 12.11
C LEU A 150 3.46 -11.38 10.95
N ASN A 151 3.84 -11.06 9.71
CA ASN A 151 3.10 -11.50 8.52
C ASN A 151 3.08 -13.03 8.39
N THR A 152 4.21 -13.70 8.68
CA THR A 152 4.30 -15.16 8.61
C THR A 152 3.37 -15.79 9.65
N ALA A 153 3.39 -15.28 10.88
CA ALA A 153 2.50 -15.75 11.95
C ALA A 153 1.01 -15.59 11.57
N ILE A 154 0.63 -14.45 10.99
CA ILE A 154 -0.74 -14.21 10.50
C ILE A 154 -1.12 -15.20 9.39
N LEU A 155 -0.24 -15.42 8.41
CA LEU A 155 -0.51 -16.36 7.30
C LEU A 155 -0.58 -17.81 7.77
N MET A 156 0.23 -18.19 8.76
CA MET A 156 0.13 -19.50 9.40
C MET A 156 -1.19 -19.68 10.16
N LEU A 157 -1.66 -18.63 10.84
CA LEU A 157 -2.97 -18.66 11.50
C LEU A 157 -4.11 -18.86 10.50
N LEU A 158 -3.93 -18.35 9.27
CA LEU A 158 -4.80 -18.58 8.12
C LEU A 158 -4.56 -19.95 7.43
N ARG A 159 -3.80 -20.85 8.06
CA ARG A 159 -3.49 -22.22 7.60
C ARG A 159 -2.75 -22.28 6.27
N ARG A 160 -1.91 -21.29 5.96
CA ARG A 160 -0.98 -21.35 4.80
C ARG A 160 0.27 -22.16 5.15
N PRO A 161 0.82 -22.93 4.21
CA PRO A 161 2.05 -23.69 4.45
C PRO A 161 3.22 -22.74 4.71
N TRP A 162 4.14 -23.14 5.60
CA TRP A 162 5.26 -22.29 6.05
C TRP A 162 6.07 -21.71 4.89
N SER A 163 6.35 -22.51 3.87
CA SER A 163 7.11 -22.09 2.69
C SER A 163 6.44 -20.95 1.92
N GLU A 164 5.12 -20.98 1.77
CA GLU A 164 4.36 -19.91 1.11
C GLU A 164 4.22 -18.70 2.03
N ALA A 165 3.91 -18.93 3.31
CA ALA A 165 3.73 -17.88 4.31
C ALA A 165 5.00 -17.03 4.49
N PHE A 166 6.15 -17.69 4.64
CA PHE A 166 7.44 -17.03 4.82
C PHE A 166 7.86 -16.27 3.54
N ALA A 167 7.77 -16.91 2.37
CA ALA A 167 8.13 -16.27 1.12
C ALA A 167 7.28 -15.03 0.84
N ALA A 168 5.94 -15.14 0.96
CA ALA A 168 5.03 -14.02 0.78
C ALA A 168 5.29 -12.88 1.78
N SER A 169 5.55 -13.22 3.04
CA SER A 169 5.86 -12.25 4.09
C SER A 169 7.15 -11.49 3.83
N LEU A 170 8.18 -12.19 3.36
CA LEU A 170 9.48 -11.60 3.03
C LEU A 170 9.39 -10.65 1.83
N PHE A 171 8.52 -10.94 0.85
CA PHE A 171 8.22 -10.01 -0.25
C PHE A 171 7.50 -8.73 0.23
N MET A 172 6.67 -8.83 1.28
CA MET A 172 5.90 -7.72 1.84
C MET A 172 6.62 -6.98 2.98
N ALA A 173 7.85 -7.36 3.31
CA ALA A 173 8.58 -6.84 4.45
C ALA A 173 9.11 -5.40 4.25
N HIS A 174 9.14 -4.90 3.01
CA HIS A 174 9.59 -3.55 2.73
C HIS A 174 8.59 -2.49 3.20
N VAL A 175 9.15 -1.35 3.59
CA VAL A 175 8.36 -0.17 3.91
C VAL A 175 7.80 0.44 2.63
N GLY A 176 6.49 0.73 2.62
CA GLY A 176 5.84 1.40 1.50
C GLY A 176 5.93 2.92 1.56
N GLU A 177 5.69 3.57 0.42
CA GLU A 177 5.72 5.04 0.23
C GLU A 177 4.78 5.81 1.16
N PHE A 178 3.65 5.23 1.56
CA PHE A 178 2.71 5.83 2.52
C PHE A 178 3.34 6.13 3.89
N SER A 179 4.44 5.48 4.22
CA SER A 179 5.12 5.67 5.51
C SER A 179 5.74 7.06 5.62
N PHE A 180 6.12 7.69 4.50
CA PHE A 180 6.59 9.07 4.48
C PHE A 180 5.50 10.06 4.90
N VAL A 181 4.28 9.82 4.45
CA VAL A 181 3.12 10.63 4.85
C VAL A 181 2.83 10.44 6.34
N LEU A 182 2.98 9.22 6.86
CA LEU A 182 2.78 8.91 8.27
C LEU A 182 3.80 9.61 9.17
N ILE A 183 5.09 9.57 8.84
CA ILE A 183 6.12 10.24 9.65
C ILE A 183 6.00 11.77 9.58
N GLY A 184 5.57 12.33 8.44
CA GLY A 184 5.28 13.76 8.31
C GLY A 184 4.09 14.17 9.18
N ALA A 185 3.03 13.37 9.20
CA ALA A 185 1.90 13.58 10.10
C ALA A 185 2.31 13.41 11.58
N GLY A 186 3.20 12.46 11.89
CA GLY A 186 3.75 12.25 13.23
C GLY A 186 4.56 13.45 13.73
N LEU A 187 5.39 14.04 12.87
CA LEU A 187 6.12 15.28 13.18
C LEU A 187 5.15 16.45 13.40
N ALA A 188 4.16 16.62 12.52
CA ALA A 188 3.17 17.70 12.64
C ALA A 188 2.29 17.59 13.89
N ALA A 189 2.01 16.36 14.34
CA ALA A 189 1.27 16.09 15.57
C ALA A 189 2.15 16.15 16.84
N GLY A 190 3.46 16.42 16.73
CA GLY A 190 4.39 16.42 17.85
C GLY A 190 4.73 15.03 18.41
N ALA A 191 4.32 13.95 17.72
CA ALA A 191 4.61 12.57 18.12
C ALA A 191 6.06 12.15 17.78
N LEU A 192 6.69 12.84 16.83
CA LEU A 192 8.11 12.69 16.48
C LEU A 192 8.81 14.03 16.69
N ASP A 193 10.01 13.98 17.27
CA ASP A 193 10.93 15.11 17.24
C ASP A 193 11.66 15.16 15.89
N GLN A 194 12.44 16.22 15.65
CA GLN A 194 13.16 16.37 14.39
C GLN A 194 14.21 15.28 14.16
N SER A 195 14.83 14.76 15.23
CA SER A 195 15.81 13.68 15.11
C SER A 195 15.12 12.36 14.72
N GLY A 196 13.99 12.02 15.36
CA GLY A 196 13.17 10.86 15.02
C GLY A 196 12.60 10.93 13.61
N TYR A 197 12.18 12.11 13.16
CA TYR A 197 11.75 12.32 11.77
C TYR A 197 12.88 12.03 10.77
N LYS A 198 14.07 12.61 10.96
CA LYS A 198 15.24 12.35 10.10
C LYS A 198 15.63 10.88 10.06
N LEU A 199 15.65 10.22 11.23
CA LEU A 199 15.97 8.80 11.35
C LEU A 199 14.96 7.93 10.60
N ALA A 200 13.66 8.12 10.86
CA ALA A 200 12.60 7.36 10.22
C ALA A 200 12.57 7.60 8.70
N LEU A 201 12.67 8.85 8.26
CA LEU A 201 12.76 9.24 6.85
C LEU A 201 13.88 8.48 6.15
N THR A 202 15.07 8.45 6.74
CA THR A 202 16.26 7.82 6.17
C THR A 202 16.10 6.30 6.09
N VAL A 203 15.57 5.66 7.14
CA VAL A 203 15.28 4.21 7.14
C VAL A 203 14.25 3.85 6.06
N ILE A 204 13.16 4.63 5.93
CA ILE A 204 12.12 4.39 4.93
C ILE A 204 12.69 4.54 3.51
N ALA A 205 13.44 5.61 3.25
CA ALA A 205 14.06 5.84 1.95
C ALA A 205 15.05 4.74 1.57
N LEU A 206 15.92 4.34 2.51
CA LEU A 206 16.88 3.27 2.27
C LEU A 206 16.17 1.92 2.03
N SER A 207 15.10 1.63 2.78
CA SER A 207 14.25 0.44 2.54
C SER A 207 13.68 0.42 1.12
N LEU A 208 13.22 1.56 0.59
CA LEU A 208 12.63 1.65 -0.75
C LEU A 208 13.68 1.51 -1.85
N VAL A 209 14.88 2.09 -1.67
CA VAL A 209 16.01 1.91 -2.59
C VAL A 209 16.46 0.45 -2.66
N ILE A 210 16.44 -0.25 -1.51
CA ILE A 210 16.83 -1.67 -1.43
C ILE A 210 15.74 -2.60 -1.98
N SER A 211 14.46 -2.23 -1.90
CA SER A 211 13.32 -3.05 -2.31
C SER A 211 13.42 -3.67 -3.73
N PRO A 212 13.76 -2.95 -4.80
CA PRO A 212 13.89 -3.55 -6.13
C PRO A 212 15.04 -4.56 -6.22
N LEU A 213 16.18 -4.28 -5.56
CA LEU A 213 17.32 -5.22 -5.50
C LEU A 213 16.94 -6.50 -4.75
N TRP A 214 16.19 -6.34 -3.66
CA TRP A 214 15.65 -7.45 -2.88
C TRP A 214 14.72 -8.32 -3.72
N TYR A 215 13.79 -7.70 -4.45
CA TYR A 215 12.82 -8.40 -5.28
C TYR A 215 13.48 -9.22 -6.40
N VAL A 216 14.49 -8.67 -7.08
CA VAL A 216 15.25 -9.39 -8.11
C VAL A 216 15.99 -10.58 -7.50
N SER A 217 16.61 -10.40 -6.34
CA SER A 217 17.33 -11.47 -5.65
C SER A 217 16.39 -12.61 -5.25
N LEU A 218 15.24 -12.29 -4.65
CA LEU A 218 14.26 -13.28 -4.20
C LEU A 218 13.61 -14.03 -5.35
N ARG A 219 13.33 -13.37 -6.49
CA ARG A 219 12.86 -14.03 -7.72
C ARG A 219 13.87 -15.04 -8.22
N ARG A 220 15.15 -14.69 -8.27
CA ARG A 220 16.22 -15.62 -8.67
C ARG A 220 16.28 -16.85 -7.76
N PHE A 221 16.18 -16.67 -6.44
CA PHE A 221 16.15 -17.78 -5.50
C PHE A 221 14.90 -18.65 -5.67
N HIS A 222 13.73 -18.04 -5.91
CA HIS A 222 12.50 -18.78 -6.20
C HIS A 222 12.63 -19.59 -7.49
N ASP A 223 13.16 -19.00 -8.56
CA ASP A 223 13.33 -19.68 -9.85
C ASP A 223 14.36 -20.81 -9.75
N LEU A 224 15.44 -20.61 -8.98
CA LEU A 224 16.43 -21.66 -8.68
C LEU A 224 15.84 -22.81 -7.85
N ALA A 225 14.96 -22.51 -6.89
CA ALA A 225 14.27 -23.50 -6.08
C ALA A 225 13.17 -24.23 -6.87
N ALA A 226 12.44 -23.52 -7.73
CA ALA A 226 11.40 -24.08 -8.60
C ALA A 226 12.00 -24.97 -9.70
N ASN A 227 13.17 -24.62 -10.23
CA ASN A 227 13.90 -25.42 -11.23
C ASN A 227 14.48 -26.72 -10.65
N ARG A 228 14.46 -26.94 -9.34
CA ARG A 228 14.85 -28.21 -8.69
C ARG A 228 13.71 -29.22 -8.56
N LEU A 229 12.46 -28.88 -8.92
CA LEU A 229 11.29 -29.78 -8.86
C LEU A 229 10.55 -29.95 -10.22
N PRO A 230 11.22 -30.31 -11.33
CA PRO A 230 10.54 -30.68 -12.58
C PRO A 230 9.72 -31.99 -12.46
N GLY A 231 10.00 -32.84 -11.47
CA GLY A 231 9.32 -34.12 -11.26
C GLY A 231 7.86 -34.01 -10.81
N LEU A 232 7.47 -32.96 -10.07
CA LEU A 232 6.11 -32.83 -9.54
C LEU A 232 5.11 -32.44 -10.63
N ARG A 233 5.52 -31.55 -11.55
CA ARG A 233 4.70 -31.18 -12.73
C ARG A 233 4.59 -32.33 -13.71
N GLN A 234 5.67 -33.10 -13.93
CA GLN A 234 5.64 -34.30 -14.75
C GLN A 234 4.77 -35.40 -14.12
N GLY A 235 4.84 -35.61 -12.80
CA GLY A 235 4.00 -36.56 -12.06
C GLY A 235 2.51 -36.18 -12.06
N LEU A 236 2.19 -34.91 -11.83
CA LEU A 236 0.81 -34.41 -11.92
C LEU A 236 0.25 -34.51 -13.35
N SER A 237 1.07 -34.25 -14.38
CA SER A 237 0.66 -34.44 -15.78
C SER A 237 0.49 -35.91 -16.19
N ALA A 238 1.13 -36.85 -15.49
CA ALA A 238 0.92 -38.29 -15.68
C ALA A 238 -0.40 -38.75 -15.05
N ILE A 239 -0.76 -38.19 -13.89
CA ILE A 239 -1.99 -38.52 -13.16
C ILE A 239 -3.23 -37.87 -13.81
N TYR A 240 -3.12 -36.60 -14.24
CA TYR A 240 -4.23 -35.86 -14.88
C TYR A 240 -4.37 -36.09 -16.39
N ARG A 241 -3.52 -36.94 -16.98
CA ARG A 241 -3.56 -37.27 -18.42
C ARG A 241 -4.90 -37.89 -18.83
N GLY A 242 -5.55 -38.64 -17.94
CA GLY A 242 -6.89 -39.21 -18.16
C GLY A 242 -8.01 -38.14 -18.24
N GLU A 243 -7.96 -37.12 -17.38
CA GLU A 243 -8.98 -36.04 -17.35
C GLU A 243 -8.77 -35.00 -18.45
N LEU A 244 -7.51 -34.71 -18.82
CA LEU A 244 -7.20 -33.78 -19.91
C LEU A 244 -7.67 -34.31 -21.28
N ASN A 245 -7.72 -35.63 -21.46
CA ASN A 245 -8.27 -36.26 -22.67
C ASN A 245 -9.81 -36.22 -22.71
N LEU A 246 -10.48 -36.17 -21.56
CA LEU A 246 -11.93 -35.98 -21.48
C LEU A 246 -12.33 -34.53 -21.80
N LEU A 247 -11.53 -33.55 -21.37
CA LEU A 247 -11.74 -32.14 -21.67
C LEU A 247 -11.45 -31.80 -23.15
N SER A 248 -10.46 -32.45 -23.78
CA SER A 248 -10.21 -32.28 -25.21
C SER A 248 -11.30 -32.93 -26.08
N SER A 249 -11.83 -34.08 -25.67
CA SER A 249 -12.97 -34.74 -26.33
C SER A 249 -14.27 -33.94 -26.18
N ALA A 250 -14.52 -33.35 -25.01
CA ALA A 250 -15.64 -32.45 -24.77
C ALA A 250 -15.51 -31.15 -25.59
N GLY A 251 -14.30 -30.59 -25.71
CA GLY A 251 -14.02 -29.43 -26.55
C GLY A 251 -14.31 -29.67 -28.03
N GLN A 252 -13.97 -30.85 -28.56
CA GLN A 252 -14.26 -31.20 -29.96
C GLN A 252 -15.77 -31.42 -30.23
N LEU A 253 -16.53 -31.89 -29.24
CA LEU A 253 -18.00 -32.00 -29.35
C LEU A 253 -18.68 -30.63 -29.36
N VAL A 254 -18.19 -29.66 -28.59
CA VAL A 254 -18.72 -28.28 -28.59
C VAL A 254 -18.40 -27.57 -29.91
N VAL A 255 -17.20 -27.78 -30.47
CA VAL A 255 -16.83 -27.20 -31.79
C VAL A 255 -17.65 -27.83 -32.92
N ARG A 256 -17.95 -29.13 -32.87
CA ARG A 256 -18.84 -29.79 -33.85
C ARG A 256 -20.32 -29.37 -33.70
N ALA A 257 -20.78 -29.08 -32.49
CA ALA A 257 -22.14 -28.57 -32.26
C ALA A 257 -22.30 -27.09 -32.68
N GLY A 258 -21.27 -26.26 -32.49
CA GLY A 258 -21.26 -24.84 -32.90
C GLY A 258 -21.20 -24.62 -34.42
N GLY A 259 -20.79 -25.62 -35.21
CA GLY A 259 -20.76 -25.54 -36.68
C GLY A 259 -22.11 -25.78 -37.37
N ARG A 260 -23.17 -26.12 -36.62
CA ARG A 260 -24.49 -26.47 -37.18
C ARG A 260 -25.57 -25.39 -36.96
N ILE A 261 -25.18 -24.23 -36.41
CA ILE A 261 -26.03 -23.04 -36.35
C ILE A 261 -25.40 -21.99 -37.28
N ARG A 262 -25.62 -22.19 -38.58
CA ARG A 262 -25.40 -21.20 -39.61
C ARG A 262 -26.68 -21.09 -40.42
#